data_AF-A0A8C6GZC9-F1
#
_entry.id   AF-A0A8C6GZC9-F1
#
_cell.length_a   1.000
_cell.length_b   1.000
_cell.length_c   1.000
_cell.angle_alpha   90.00
_cell.angle_beta   90.00
_cell.angle_gamma   90.00
#
_symmetry.space_group_name_H-M   'P 1'
#
loop_
_entity.id
_entity.type
_entity.pdbx_description
1 polymer ?
#
loop_
_entity_poly.entity_id
_entity_poly.type
_entity_poly.pdbx_seq_one_letter_code
_entity_poly.pdbx_strand_id
1 'polypeptide(L)'
;MEMNKTILDLKREVDTIKKIQSEATLEIETLGKKSGTIDASISNRIQEMEERISGAEDSIENIGTTIKENGKCKKILTQNIQEIQDTMRRPNLRIIGVDENEDFQLKGPANIFNKIIEENFPNLKKEMPMNIQEAYRTPNRLDQKRNSSQHIIIRTTNALNKDRILKAVREKGQVTYKGKPIRITPDFSPETMKARRAWTDVIQTLREHKFQPRLLYPAKLSITIDGETKVFHDKTKFTHYLSTNPALQRIITEKNQYKDGNHALEKPRR
;
A
#
# COMPACT_ATOMS: atom_id res chain seq x y z
N MET A 1 -96.31 0.14 -51.65
CA MET A 1 -96.36 -0.67 -50.40
C MET A 1 -94.96 -1.01 -49.90
N GLU A 2 -94.04 -1.36 -50.80
CA GLU A 2 -92.64 -1.72 -50.51
C GLU A 2 -91.80 -0.58 -49.89
N MET A 3 -91.90 0.65 -50.44
CA MET A 3 -91.19 1.84 -49.96
C MET A 3 -91.48 2.17 -48.48
N ASN A 4 -92.75 2.05 -48.05
CA ASN A 4 -93.15 2.31 -46.66
C ASN A 4 -92.60 1.26 -45.68
N LYS A 5 -92.44 0.01 -46.13
CA LYS A 5 -91.85 -1.07 -45.32
C LYS A 5 -90.36 -0.80 -45.07
N THR A 6 -89.61 -0.43 -46.12
CA THR A 6 -88.20 -0.01 -46.01
C THR A 6 -87.99 1.19 -45.09
N ILE A 7 -88.86 2.20 -45.14
CA ILE A 7 -88.77 3.38 -44.25
C ILE A 7 -88.96 2.97 -42.78
N LEU A 8 -89.88 2.04 -42.50
CA LEU A 8 -90.19 1.56 -41.16
C LEU A 8 -89.05 0.71 -40.58
N ASP A 9 -88.41 -0.11 -41.41
CA ASP A 9 -87.25 -0.91 -41.03
C ASP A 9 -86.00 -0.03 -40.80
N LEU A 10 -85.75 0.96 -41.67
CA LEU A 10 -84.69 1.97 -41.45
C LEU A 10 -84.89 2.74 -40.15
N LYS A 11 -86.14 3.07 -39.77
CA LYS A 11 -86.43 3.75 -38.51
C LYS A 11 -86.09 2.89 -37.30
N ARG A 12 -86.41 1.59 -37.34
CA ARG A 12 -86.01 0.64 -36.29
C ARG A 12 -84.50 0.49 -36.18
N GLU A 13 -83.79 0.45 -37.31
CA GLU A 13 -82.33 0.40 -37.33
C GLU A 13 -81.73 1.67 -36.72
N VAL A 14 -82.22 2.86 -37.09
CA VAL A 14 -81.77 4.15 -36.52
C VAL A 14 -82.00 4.21 -35.01
N ASP A 15 -83.16 3.76 -34.52
CA ASP A 15 -83.44 3.73 -33.09
C ASP A 15 -82.53 2.73 -32.35
N THR A 16 -82.20 1.60 -32.99
CA THR A 16 -81.22 0.64 -32.46
C THR A 16 -79.80 1.23 -32.40
N ILE A 17 -79.38 1.93 -33.46
CA ILE A 17 -78.09 2.62 -33.51
C ILE A 17 -78.00 3.69 -32.43
N LYS A 18 -79.04 4.50 -32.24
CA LYS A 18 -79.07 5.52 -31.19
C LYS A 18 -78.93 4.93 -29.80
N LYS A 19 -79.59 3.79 -29.54
CA LYS A 19 -79.46 3.07 -28.27
C LYS A 19 -78.03 2.60 -28.05
N ILE A 20 -77.43 1.92 -29.04
CA ILE A 20 -76.02 1.45 -28.98
C ILE A 20 -75.07 2.64 -28.79
N GLN A 21 -75.30 3.75 -29.49
CA GLN A 21 -74.49 4.96 -29.36
C GLN A 21 -74.55 5.53 -27.93
N SER A 22 -75.73 5.57 -27.32
CA SER A 22 -75.90 6.05 -25.94
C SER A 22 -75.21 5.15 -24.91
N GLU A 23 -75.28 3.83 -25.08
CA GLU A 23 -74.60 2.86 -24.23
C GLU A 23 -73.08 2.98 -24.36
N ALA A 24 -72.57 3.08 -25.60
CA ALA A 24 -71.15 3.28 -25.88
C ALA A 24 -70.61 4.59 -25.31
N THR A 25 -71.36 5.70 -25.38
CA THR A 25 -70.93 6.97 -24.77
C THR A 25 -70.80 6.87 -23.26
N LEU A 26 -71.72 6.15 -22.61
CA LEU A 26 -71.68 5.96 -21.16
C LEU A 26 -70.50 5.08 -20.76
N GLU A 27 -70.22 4.01 -21.50
CA GLU A 27 -69.02 3.18 -21.29
C GLU A 27 -67.73 3.99 -21.45
N ILE A 28 -67.60 4.81 -22.50
CA ILE A 28 -66.44 5.68 -22.73
C ILE A 28 -66.25 6.65 -21.55
N GLU A 29 -67.31 7.27 -21.04
CA GLU A 29 -67.22 8.15 -19.86
C GLU A 29 -66.74 7.40 -18.62
N THR A 30 -67.25 6.18 -18.39
CA THR A 30 -66.79 5.37 -17.24
C THR A 30 -65.33 4.96 -17.37
N LEU A 31 -64.88 4.62 -18.58
CA LEU A 31 -63.49 4.30 -18.87
C LEU A 31 -62.59 5.53 -18.69
N GLY A 32 -63.02 6.70 -19.16
CA GLY A 32 -62.30 7.96 -18.96
C GLY A 32 -62.11 8.31 -17.49
N LYS A 33 -63.15 8.13 -16.65
CA LYS A 33 -63.07 8.32 -15.20
C LYS A 33 -62.08 7.34 -14.55
N LYS A 34 -62.15 6.05 -14.92
CA LYS A 34 -61.21 5.03 -14.42
C LYS A 34 -59.77 5.36 -14.83
N SER A 35 -59.54 5.75 -16.09
CA SER A 35 -58.22 6.16 -16.58
C SER A 35 -57.67 7.33 -15.76
N GLY A 36 -58.44 8.40 -15.57
CA GLY A 36 -57.99 9.55 -14.78
C GLY A 36 -57.62 9.20 -13.34
N THR A 37 -58.35 8.27 -12.69
CA THR A 37 -57.98 7.79 -11.35
C THR A 37 -56.67 6.98 -11.34
N ILE A 38 -56.43 6.18 -12.37
CA ILE A 38 -55.19 5.40 -12.53
C ILE A 38 -54.02 6.35 -12.79
N ASP A 39 -54.18 7.33 -13.67
CA ASP A 39 -53.14 8.31 -14.01
C ASP A 39 -52.72 9.14 -12.80
N ALA A 40 -53.69 9.59 -11.99
CA ALA A 40 -53.40 10.29 -10.73
C ALA A 40 -52.66 9.38 -9.73
N SER A 41 -53.07 8.11 -9.60
CA SER A 41 -52.40 7.14 -8.73
C SER A 41 -50.97 6.86 -9.17
N ILE A 42 -50.73 6.71 -10.47
CA ILE A 42 -49.39 6.51 -11.05
C ILE A 42 -48.55 7.77 -10.83
N SER A 43 -49.09 8.95 -11.08
CA SER A 43 -48.37 10.22 -10.89
C SER A 43 -47.90 10.41 -9.45
N ASN A 44 -48.76 10.12 -8.46
CA ASN A 44 -48.39 10.18 -7.05
C ASN A 44 -47.26 9.19 -6.70
N ARG A 45 -47.32 7.96 -7.24
CA ARG A 45 -46.26 6.97 -7.03
C ARG A 45 -44.94 7.37 -7.68
N ILE A 46 -44.99 8.00 -8.86
CA ILE A 46 -43.81 8.52 -9.55
C ILE A 46 -43.17 9.61 -8.70
N GLN A 47 -43.95 10.59 -8.24
CA GLN A 47 -43.45 11.66 -7.38
C GLN A 47 -42.81 11.12 -6.10
N GLU A 48 -43.46 10.16 -5.42
CA GLU A 48 -42.89 9.53 -4.21
C GLU A 48 -41.55 8.83 -4.52
N MET A 49 -41.44 8.17 -5.67
CA MET A 49 -40.19 7.54 -6.09
C MET A 49 -39.11 8.57 -6.43
N GLU A 50 -39.45 9.67 -7.09
CA GLU A 50 -38.52 10.75 -7.41
C GLU A 50 -37.94 11.39 -6.14
N GLU A 51 -38.78 11.68 -5.16
CA GLU A 51 -38.33 12.21 -3.86
C GLU A 51 -37.41 11.23 -3.13
N ARG A 52 -37.75 9.93 -3.14
CA ARG A 52 -36.91 8.88 -2.55
C ARG A 52 -35.58 8.70 -3.29
N ILE A 53 -35.57 8.82 -4.62
CA ILE A 53 -34.35 8.74 -5.44
C ILE A 53 -33.45 9.94 -5.13
N SER A 54 -34.00 11.16 -5.12
CA SER A 54 -33.24 12.37 -4.78
C SER A 54 -32.60 12.26 -3.39
N GLY A 55 -33.35 11.81 -2.39
CA GLY A 55 -32.80 11.60 -1.04
C GLY A 55 -31.72 10.52 -0.98
N ALA A 56 -31.84 9.47 -1.80
CA ALA A 56 -30.81 8.44 -1.92
C ALA A 56 -29.55 8.96 -2.63
N GLU A 57 -29.69 9.78 -3.67
CA GLU A 57 -28.58 10.42 -4.38
C GLU A 57 -27.77 11.34 -3.46
N ASP A 58 -28.44 12.21 -2.71
CA ASP A 58 -27.80 13.07 -1.71
C ASP A 58 -27.04 12.26 -0.65
N SER A 59 -27.64 11.15 -0.20
CA SER A 59 -27.02 10.24 0.77
C SER A 59 -25.77 9.56 0.19
N ILE A 60 -25.82 9.14 -1.07
CA ILE A 60 -24.69 8.52 -1.79
C ILE A 60 -23.55 9.52 -1.95
N GLU A 61 -23.84 10.78 -2.29
CA GLU A 61 -22.82 11.83 -2.40
C GLU A 61 -22.12 12.06 -1.06
N ASN A 62 -22.89 12.19 0.03
CA ASN A 62 -22.36 12.34 1.39
C ASN A 62 -21.52 11.13 1.85
N ILE A 63 -21.91 9.91 1.46
CA ILE A 63 -21.10 8.71 1.70
C ILE A 63 -19.80 8.78 0.89
N GLY A 64 -19.86 9.23 -0.36
CA GLY A 64 -18.70 9.38 -1.23
C GLY A 64 -17.66 10.36 -0.68
N THR A 65 -18.08 11.52 -0.17
CA THR A 65 -17.20 12.49 0.49
C THR A 65 -16.56 11.90 1.75
N THR A 66 -17.35 11.23 2.59
CA THR A 66 -16.87 10.55 3.81
C THR A 66 -15.84 9.46 3.51
N ILE A 67 -16.06 8.63 2.49
CA ILE A 67 -15.10 7.59 2.07
C ILE A 67 -13.79 8.22 1.59
N LYS A 68 -13.86 9.32 0.84
CA LYS A 68 -12.68 10.04 0.36
C LYS A 68 -11.86 10.61 1.51
N GLU A 69 -12.51 11.18 2.51
CA GLU A 69 -11.86 11.69 3.73
C GLU A 69 -11.23 10.56 4.56
N ASN A 70 -11.98 9.48 4.80
CA ASN A 70 -11.48 8.28 5.48
C ASN A 70 -10.26 7.68 4.77
N GLY A 71 -10.26 7.67 3.43
CA GLY A 71 -9.12 7.24 2.63
C GLY A 71 -7.87 8.11 2.82
N LYS A 72 -8.04 9.43 2.94
CA LYS A 72 -6.93 10.35 3.26
C LYS A 72 -6.42 10.12 4.68
N CYS A 73 -7.32 10.03 5.66
CA CYS A 73 -6.97 9.79 7.07
C CYS A 73 -6.23 8.46 7.25
N LYS A 74 -6.67 7.38 6.60
CA LYS A 74 -6.00 6.07 6.63
C LYS A 74 -4.56 6.13 6.11
N LYS A 75 -4.32 6.88 5.03
CA LYS A 75 -2.97 7.09 4.48
C LYS A 75 -2.07 7.83 5.48
N ILE A 76 -2.56 8.91 6.07
CA ILE A 76 -1.83 9.70 7.08
C ILE A 76 -1.52 8.84 8.30
N LEU A 77 -2.50 8.09 8.82
CA LEU A 77 -2.30 7.23 9.99
C LEU A 77 -1.27 6.14 9.73
N THR A 78 -1.30 5.52 8.54
CA THR A 78 -0.30 4.50 8.15
C THR A 78 1.11 5.09 8.12
N GLN A 79 1.26 6.31 7.56
CA GLN A 79 2.53 7.02 7.54
C GLN A 79 3.02 7.38 8.95
N ASN A 80 2.14 7.87 9.81
CA ASN A 80 2.48 8.22 11.20
C ASN A 80 2.93 6.99 11.99
N ILE A 81 2.25 5.84 11.82
CA ILE A 81 2.65 4.58 12.45
C ILE A 81 4.05 4.18 11.99
N GLN A 82 4.34 4.27 10.68
CA GLN A 82 5.67 3.98 10.14
C GLN A 82 6.74 4.89 10.75
N GLU A 83 6.48 6.20 10.86
CA GLU A 83 7.42 7.17 11.42
C GLU A 83 7.70 6.94 12.91
N ILE A 84 6.66 6.67 13.70
CA ILE A 84 6.80 6.31 15.11
C ILE A 84 7.63 5.03 15.25
N GLN A 85 7.28 4.00 14.48
CA GLN A 85 7.97 2.72 14.48
C GLN A 85 9.46 2.84 14.13
N ASP A 86 9.79 3.63 13.13
CA ASP A 86 11.17 3.88 12.73
C ASP A 86 11.90 4.70 13.80
N THR A 87 11.25 5.73 14.36
CA THR A 87 11.83 6.56 15.43
C THR A 87 12.16 5.73 16.67
N MET A 88 11.26 4.83 17.07
CA MET A 88 11.48 3.92 18.19
C MET A 88 12.60 2.90 17.91
N ARG A 89 12.77 2.48 16.65
CA ARG A 89 13.84 1.56 16.23
C ARG A 89 15.14 2.27 15.86
N ARG A 90 15.16 3.60 15.85
CA ARG A 90 16.34 4.39 15.49
C ARG A 90 17.60 4.05 16.29
N PRO A 91 17.57 3.69 17.59
CA PRO A 91 18.75 3.25 18.34
C PRO A 91 19.00 1.72 18.28
N ASN A 92 18.19 0.97 17.54
CA ASN A 92 18.27 -0.49 17.51
C ASN A 92 19.25 -1.00 16.44
N LEU A 93 20.00 -2.03 16.81
CA LEU A 93 20.81 -2.86 15.94
C LEU A 93 20.19 -4.26 15.83
N ARG A 94 20.35 -4.88 14.68
CA ARG A 94 19.96 -6.27 14.42
C ARG A 94 21.19 -7.10 14.09
N ILE A 95 21.40 -8.18 14.82
CA ILE A 95 22.50 -9.13 14.60
C ILE A 95 21.92 -10.42 14.04
N ILE A 96 22.54 -10.93 12.98
CA ILE A 96 22.12 -12.11 12.22
C ILE A 96 23.29 -13.09 12.17
N GLY A 97 23.00 -14.38 12.35
CA GLY A 97 23.98 -15.46 12.25
C GLY A 97 24.58 -15.92 13.59
N VAL A 98 23.97 -15.55 14.72
CA VAL A 98 24.40 -16.03 16.05
C VAL A 98 23.54 -17.22 16.46
N ASP A 99 24.19 -18.32 16.86
CA ASP A 99 23.55 -19.55 17.34
C ASP A 99 22.63 -19.31 18.56
N GLU A 100 21.59 -20.11 18.72
CA GLU A 100 20.57 -19.95 19.78
C GLU A 100 21.08 -20.43 21.15
N ASN A 101 21.98 -21.41 21.19
CA ASN A 101 22.50 -21.99 22.44
C ASN A 101 23.44 -21.04 23.19
N GLU A 102 23.90 -19.97 22.54
CA GLU A 102 24.83 -18.99 23.08
C GLU A 102 24.23 -18.15 24.21
N ASP A 103 22.92 -17.93 24.20
CA ASP A 103 22.24 -17.06 25.17
C ASP A 103 22.32 -17.66 26.59
N PHE A 104 22.25 -18.99 26.70
CA PHE A 104 22.39 -19.72 27.97
C PHE A 104 23.83 -19.67 28.50
N GLN A 105 24.81 -19.84 27.62
CA GLN A 105 26.23 -19.84 28.00
C GLN A 105 26.71 -18.46 28.49
N LEU A 106 26.13 -17.39 27.95
CA LEU A 106 26.56 -16.02 28.21
C LEU A 106 25.61 -15.22 29.07
N LYS A 107 24.61 -15.84 29.70
CA LYS A 107 23.60 -15.13 30.50
C LYS A 107 22.92 -14.00 29.70
N GLY A 108 22.64 -14.26 28.41
CA GLY A 108 21.80 -13.44 27.56
C GLY A 108 22.49 -12.64 26.43
N PRO A 109 21.69 -12.04 25.52
CA PRO A 109 22.20 -11.45 24.28
C PRO A 109 23.08 -10.21 24.45
N ALA A 110 23.00 -9.53 25.60
CA ALA A 110 23.85 -8.37 25.92
C ALA A 110 25.33 -8.76 25.98
N ASN A 111 25.65 -9.90 26.60
CA ASN A 111 27.03 -10.37 26.74
C ASN A 111 27.60 -10.89 25.43
N ILE A 112 26.76 -11.48 24.58
CA ILE A 112 27.13 -11.82 23.19
C ILE A 112 27.56 -10.56 22.44
N PHE A 113 26.76 -9.48 22.52
CA PHE A 113 27.13 -8.23 21.86
C PHE A 113 28.45 -7.66 22.37
N ASN A 114 28.69 -7.66 23.68
CA ASN A 114 29.96 -7.20 24.25
C ASN A 114 31.16 -8.00 23.71
N LYS A 115 31.04 -9.33 23.62
CA LYS A 115 32.07 -10.19 23.03
C LYS A 115 32.30 -9.93 21.54
N ILE A 116 31.22 -9.73 20.77
CA ILE A 116 31.32 -9.37 19.35
C ILE A 116 32.12 -8.07 19.20
N ILE A 117 31.85 -7.07 20.04
CA ILE A 117 32.57 -5.81 19.94
C ILE A 117 34.02 -5.93 20.40
N GLU A 118 34.30 -6.71 21.45
CA GLU A 118 35.68 -7.00 21.87
C GLU A 118 36.49 -7.69 20.77
N GLU A 119 35.90 -8.71 20.14
CA GLU A 119 36.53 -9.46 19.05
C GLU A 119 36.76 -8.56 17.82
N ASN A 120 35.81 -7.65 17.53
CA ASN A 120 35.80 -6.97 16.24
C ASN A 120 36.22 -5.50 16.24
N PHE A 121 35.92 -4.76 17.30
CA PHE A 121 36.09 -3.30 17.37
C PHE A 121 36.68 -2.89 18.74
N PRO A 122 37.90 -3.34 19.08
CA PRO A 122 38.52 -3.05 20.39
C PRO A 122 38.73 -1.55 20.62
N ASN A 123 39.01 -0.78 19.56
CA ASN A 123 39.17 0.68 19.65
C ASN A 123 37.85 1.37 20.02
N LEU A 124 36.74 0.92 19.43
CA LEU A 124 35.41 1.48 19.70
C LEU A 124 35.02 1.28 21.18
N LYS A 125 35.36 0.12 21.75
CA LYS A 125 35.13 -0.17 23.17
C LYS A 125 35.92 0.75 24.11
N LYS A 126 37.13 1.15 23.73
CA LYS A 126 37.97 2.07 24.52
C LYS A 126 37.46 3.52 24.45
N GLU A 127 37.06 3.95 23.26
CA GLU A 127 36.57 5.32 23.04
C GLU A 127 35.20 5.59 23.67
N MET A 128 34.36 4.55 23.80
CA MET A 128 32.98 4.72 24.22
C MET A 128 32.51 3.48 25.00
N PRO A 129 32.16 3.63 26.29
CA PRO A 129 31.52 2.54 27.02
C PRO A 129 30.16 2.25 26.37
N MET A 130 29.97 1.02 25.93
CA MET A 130 28.74 0.61 25.26
C MET A 130 27.70 0.22 26.28
N ASN A 131 26.88 1.21 26.64
CA ASN A 131 25.71 0.97 27.47
C ASN A 131 24.58 0.41 26.58
N ILE A 132 24.18 -0.82 26.88
CA ILE A 132 23.04 -1.49 26.23
C ILE A 132 21.82 -1.22 27.10
N GLN A 133 20.75 -0.70 26.50
CA GLN A 133 19.49 -0.50 27.21
C GLN A 133 18.72 -1.81 27.29
N GLU A 134 18.59 -2.52 26.17
CA GLU A 134 17.86 -3.78 26.06
C GLU A 134 18.55 -4.68 25.03
N ALA A 135 18.49 -5.98 25.25
CA ALA A 135 19.01 -6.99 24.33
C ALA A 135 18.13 -8.23 24.38
N TYR A 136 17.54 -8.62 23.25
CA TYR A 136 16.62 -9.77 23.18
C TYR A 136 16.62 -10.43 21.79
N ARG A 137 16.16 -11.68 21.71
CA ARG A 137 15.95 -12.40 20.45
C ARG A 137 14.57 -12.14 19.88
N THR A 138 14.45 -12.08 18.56
CA THR A 138 13.17 -11.91 17.85
C THR A 138 12.97 -13.00 16.80
N PRO A 139 11.79 -13.66 16.76
CA PRO A 139 10.63 -13.53 17.68
C PRO A 139 10.88 -14.19 19.05
N ASN A 140 10.12 -13.81 20.08
CA ASN A 140 10.29 -14.36 21.44
C ASN A 140 9.91 -15.85 21.56
N ARG A 141 9.23 -16.41 20.55
CA ARG A 141 8.89 -17.85 20.49
C ARG A 141 9.82 -18.55 19.52
N LEU A 142 10.52 -19.58 20.01
CA LEU A 142 11.27 -20.51 19.19
C LEU A 142 10.29 -21.29 18.31
N ASP A 143 10.48 -21.20 17.00
CA ASP A 143 9.76 -22.03 16.04
C ASP A 143 10.67 -23.20 15.68
N GLN A 144 10.38 -24.39 16.21
CA GLN A 144 11.19 -25.59 16.01
C GLN A 144 11.32 -25.99 14.53
N LYS A 145 10.44 -25.49 13.65
CA LYS A 145 10.51 -25.73 12.20
C LYS A 145 11.52 -24.83 11.49
N ARG A 146 12.08 -23.84 12.18
CA ARG A 146 12.95 -22.84 11.58
C ARG A 146 14.42 -23.25 11.74
N ASN A 147 15.06 -23.64 10.64
CA ASN A 147 16.48 -24.01 10.61
C ASN A 147 17.44 -22.80 10.74
N SER A 148 16.93 -21.57 10.78
CA SER A 148 17.73 -20.35 10.88
C SER A 148 17.68 -19.77 12.29
N SER A 149 18.84 -19.50 12.89
CA SER A 149 18.92 -18.88 14.21
C SER A 149 18.17 -17.55 14.28
N GLN A 150 17.43 -17.33 15.37
CA GLN A 150 16.74 -16.07 15.61
C GLN A 150 17.69 -14.87 15.66
N HIS A 151 17.19 -13.72 15.20
CA HIS A 151 18.01 -12.51 15.16
C HIS A 151 18.03 -11.86 16.55
N ILE A 152 19.15 -11.25 16.92
CA ILE A 152 19.26 -10.47 18.17
C ILE A 152 18.94 -9.01 17.85
N ILE A 153 18.10 -8.38 18.66
CA ILE A 153 17.91 -6.93 18.70
C ILE A 153 18.67 -6.37 19.89
N ILE A 154 19.55 -5.40 19.63
CA ILE A 154 20.28 -4.64 20.64
C ILE A 154 19.82 -3.19 20.58
N ARG A 155 19.24 -2.71 21.67
CA ARG A 155 18.88 -1.30 21.85
C ARG A 155 20.03 -0.58 22.52
N THR A 156 20.66 0.34 21.79
CA THR A 156 21.70 1.21 22.33
C THR A 156 21.09 2.39 23.08
N THR A 157 21.85 3.05 23.97
CA THR A 157 21.35 4.23 24.72
C THR A 157 20.88 5.38 23.82
N ASN A 158 21.51 5.56 22.66
CA ASN A 158 21.15 6.63 21.73
C ASN A 158 21.46 6.23 20.27
N ALA A 159 20.84 6.93 19.32
CA ALA A 159 21.02 6.66 17.90
C ALA A 159 22.46 6.92 17.40
N LEU A 160 23.19 7.83 18.05
CA LEU A 160 24.58 8.17 17.68
C LEU A 160 25.52 6.98 17.88
N ASN A 161 25.37 6.27 19.01
CA ASN A 161 26.14 5.08 19.33
C ASN A 161 25.89 3.99 18.28
N LYS A 162 24.62 3.77 17.93
CA LYS A 162 24.25 2.87 16.83
C LYS A 162 24.93 3.25 15.51
N ASP A 163 24.91 4.53 15.14
CA ASP A 163 25.50 4.99 13.88
C ASP A 163 27.03 4.85 13.86
N ARG A 164 27.72 5.08 15.00
CA ARG A 164 29.16 4.80 15.15
C ARG A 164 29.48 3.31 14.97
N ILE A 165 28.71 2.42 15.60
CA ILE A 165 28.88 0.96 15.46
C ILE A 165 28.69 0.56 13.99
N LEU A 166 27.63 1.03 13.34
CA LEU A 166 27.37 0.72 11.92
C LEU A 166 28.44 1.29 10.98
N LYS A 167 29.06 2.41 11.32
CA LYS A 167 30.20 2.96 10.58
C LYS A 167 31.41 2.04 10.71
N ALA A 168 31.78 1.64 11.92
CA ALA A 168 32.87 0.71 12.16
C ALA A 168 32.65 -0.65 11.47
N VAL A 169 31.42 -1.18 11.49
CA VAL A 169 31.03 -2.40 10.77
C VAL A 169 31.29 -2.27 9.26
N ARG A 170 30.94 -1.13 8.66
CA ARG A 170 31.17 -0.88 7.22
C ARG A 170 32.65 -0.75 6.87
N GLU A 171 33.42 -0.10 7.72
CA GLU A 171 34.87 0.09 7.53
C GLU A 171 35.64 -1.23 7.67
N LYS A 172 35.21 -2.10 8.60
CA LYS A 172 35.79 -3.43 8.77
C LYS A 172 35.43 -4.40 7.66
N GLY A 173 34.21 -4.31 7.11
CA GLY A 173 33.70 -5.22 6.09
C GLY A 173 33.18 -6.54 6.68
N GLN A 174 34.08 -7.45 7.07
CA GLN A 174 33.71 -8.75 7.65
C GLN A 174 33.69 -8.71 9.18
N VAL A 175 32.55 -9.06 9.77
CA VAL A 175 32.38 -9.18 11.22
C VAL A 175 32.21 -10.64 11.58
N THR A 176 32.92 -11.11 12.60
CA THR A 176 32.88 -12.50 13.05
C THR A 176 32.43 -12.62 14.50
N TYR A 177 31.99 -13.80 14.89
CA TYR A 177 31.79 -14.17 16.28
C TYR A 177 32.23 -15.60 16.46
N LYS A 178 33.21 -15.85 17.34
CA LYS A 178 33.84 -17.17 17.50
C LYS A 178 34.30 -17.76 16.15
N GLY A 179 34.86 -16.92 15.29
CA GLY A 179 35.34 -17.32 13.96
C GLY A 179 34.25 -17.54 12.90
N LYS A 180 32.96 -17.45 13.23
CA LYS A 180 31.85 -17.55 12.25
C LYS A 180 31.44 -16.16 11.75
N PRO A 181 31.15 -15.97 10.45
CA PRO A 181 30.71 -14.67 9.94
C PRO A 181 29.31 -14.32 10.42
N ILE A 182 29.13 -13.07 10.85
CA ILE A 182 27.85 -12.51 11.30
C ILE A 182 27.55 -11.20 10.59
N ARG A 183 26.29 -10.76 10.62
CA ARG A 183 25.87 -9.48 10.04
C ARG A 183 25.24 -8.60 11.10
N ILE A 184 25.74 -7.38 11.22
CA ILE A 184 25.14 -6.32 12.04
C ILE A 184 24.49 -5.31 11.09
N THR A 185 23.18 -5.14 11.20
CA THR A 185 22.38 -4.25 10.35
C THR A 185 21.51 -3.31 11.19
N PRO A 186 21.07 -2.16 10.66
CA PRO A 186 20.06 -1.37 11.33
C PRO A 186 18.73 -2.12 11.42
N ASP A 187 17.95 -1.87 12.46
CA ASP A 187 16.59 -2.34 12.60
C ASP A 187 15.59 -1.29 12.06
N PHE A 188 14.69 -1.70 11.18
CA PHE A 188 13.74 -0.82 10.48
C PHE A 188 12.35 -1.44 10.51
N SER A 189 11.30 -0.60 10.38
CA SER A 189 9.95 -1.09 10.10
C SER A 189 9.90 -1.93 8.81
N PRO A 190 8.94 -2.87 8.68
CA PRO A 190 8.74 -3.66 7.47
C PRO A 190 8.59 -2.79 6.20
N GLU A 191 7.87 -1.68 6.31
CA GLU A 191 7.60 -0.71 5.26
C GLU A 191 8.91 -0.04 4.81
N THR A 192 9.73 0.42 5.76
CA THR A 192 11.03 1.02 5.47
C THR A 192 12.02 0.00 4.92
N MET A 193 12.02 -1.25 5.40
CA MET A 193 12.80 -2.32 4.79
C MET A 193 12.36 -2.61 3.35
N LYS A 194 11.06 -2.57 3.05
CA LYS A 194 10.53 -2.73 1.69
C LYS A 194 10.97 -1.56 0.79
N ALA A 195 10.85 -0.32 1.28
CA ALA A 195 11.30 0.88 0.56
C ALA A 195 12.80 0.85 0.28
N ARG A 196 13.64 0.46 1.26
CA ARG A 196 15.08 0.28 1.07
C ARG A 196 15.40 -0.79 0.04
N ARG A 197 14.70 -1.93 0.06
CA ARG A 197 14.89 -2.99 -0.93
C ARG A 197 14.59 -2.53 -2.35
N ALA A 198 13.58 -1.69 -2.53
CA ALA A 198 13.23 -1.11 -3.83
C ALA A 198 14.34 -0.22 -4.43
N TRP A 199 15.25 0.28 -3.60
CA TRP A 199 16.43 1.04 -4.05
C TRP A 199 17.64 0.16 -4.42
N THR A 200 17.64 -1.14 -4.09
CA THR A 200 18.83 -2.01 -4.25
C THR A 200 19.32 -2.04 -5.70
N ASP A 201 18.42 -2.33 -6.65
CA ASP A 201 18.76 -2.39 -8.08
C ASP A 201 19.20 -1.03 -8.63
N VAL A 202 18.54 0.04 -8.17
CA VAL A 202 18.86 1.42 -8.57
C VAL A 202 20.25 1.80 -8.08
N ILE A 203 20.56 1.54 -6.81
CA ILE A 203 21.87 1.83 -6.21
C ILE A 203 22.98 1.04 -6.91
N GLN A 204 22.73 -0.24 -7.23
CA GLN A 204 23.70 -1.07 -7.94
C GLN A 204 24.02 -0.48 -9.32
N THR A 205 23.00 -0.11 -10.08
CA THR A 205 23.14 0.48 -11.42
C THR A 205 23.86 1.83 -11.38
N LEU A 206 23.52 2.66 -10.39
CA LEU A 206 24.18 3.96 -10.17
C LEU A 206 25.68 3.81 -9.85
N ARG A 207 26.05 2.83 -9.02
CA ARG A 207 27.45 2.55 -8.69
C ARG A 207 28.27 2.12 -9.91
N GLU A 208 27.70 1.30 -10.78
CA GLU A 208 28.35 0.85 -12.02
C GLU A 208 28.67 2.02 -12.95
N HIS A 209 27.83 3.04 -12.94
CA HIS A 209 28.01 4.27 -13.71
C HIS A 209 28.74 5.38 -12.92
N LYS A 210 29.46 5.01 -11.84
CA LYS A 210 30.29 5.91 -11.02
C LYS A 210 29.53 7.04 -10.34
N PHE A 211 28.19 6.99 -10.27
CA PHE A 211 27.46 7.81 -9.32
C PHE A 211 27.81 7.32 -7.90
N GLN A 212 27.89 8.21 -6.93
CA GLN A 212 28.18 7.88 -5.53
C GLN A 212 26.89 7.83 -4.70
N PRO A 213 25.98 6.84 -4.90
CA PRO A 213 24.70 6.83 -4.22
C PRO A 213 24.85 6.57 -2.74
N ARG A 214 24.11 7.32 -1.93
CA ARG A 214 24.00 7.16 -0.48
C ARG A 214 22.54 6.92 -0.11
N LEU A 215 22.29 5.86 0.65
CA LEU A 215 20.95 5.55 1.15
C LEU A 215 20.79 6.07 2.58
N LEU A 216 20.18 7.24 2.71
CA LEU A 216 19.95 7.95 3.97
C LEU A 216 18.77 7.37 4.75
N TYR A 217 18.71 7.71 6.03
CA TYR A 217 17.59 7.35 6.90
C TYR A 217 16.30 8.11 6.56
N PRO A 218 15.11 7.50 6.66
CA PRO A 218 14.87 6.06 6.84
C PRO A 218 15.00 5.27 5.54
N ALA A 219 14.70 5.83 4.37
CA ALA A 219 14.87 5.17 3.06
C ALA A 219 15.02 6.17 1.90
N LYS A 220 15.82 7.24 2.08
CA LYS A 220 15.97 8.31 1.06
C LYS A 220 17.22 8.06 0.21
N LEU A 221 17.08 8.08 -1.12
CA LEU A 221 18.22 7.97 -2.04
C LEU A 221 18.85 9.34 -2.23
N SER A 222 20.15 9.45 -2.01
CA SER A 222 20.95 10.63 -2.31
C SER A 222 21.97 10.30 -3.39
N ILE A 223 22.06 11.14 -4.41
CA ILE A 223 23.04 11.03 -5.50
C ILE A 223 23.64 12.41 -5.78
N THR A 224 24.90 12.42 -6.19
CA THR A 224 25.59 13.63 -6.64
C THR A 224 25.57 13.67 -8.16
N ILE A 225 25.01 14.75 -8.72
CA ILE A 225 24.93 15.02 -10.17
C ILE A 225 25.48 16.44 -10.37
N ASP A 226 26.48 16.59 -11.22
CA ASP A 226 27.09 17.89 -11.57
C ASP A 226 27.51 18.74 -10.36
N GLY A 227 28.01 18.07 -9.31
CA GLY A 227 28.42 18.72 -8.06
C GLY A 227 27.28 18.98 -7.06
N GLU A 228 26.01 18.86 -7.48
CA GLU A 228 24.86 19.01 -6.60
C GLU A 228 24.40 17.68 -6.00
N THR A 229 24.11 17.67 -4.71
CA THR A 229 23.51 16.49 -4.05
C THR A 229 21.99 16.58 -4.14
N LYS A 230 21.36 15.65 -4.86
CA LYS A 230 19.91 15.50 -4.94
C LYS A 230 19.43 14.37 -4.04
N VAL A 231 18.32 14.59 -3.33
CA VAL A 231 17.75 13.63 -2.36
C VAL A 231 16.30 13.29 -2.72
N PHE A 232 16.05 12.00 -2.94
CA PHE A 232 14.75 11.44 -3.29
C PHE A 232 14.16 10.68 -2.12
N HIS A 233 12.93 11.06 -1.74
CA HIS A 233 12.23 10.50 -0.58
C HIS A 233 11.57 9.16 -0.87
N ASP A 234 11.18 8.96 -2.13
CA ASP A 234 10.47 7.78 -2.61
C ASP A 234 10.84 7.51 -4.07
N LYS A 235 10.49 6.32 -4.55
CA LYS A 235 10.77 5.90 -5.92
C LYS A 235 9.98 6.73 -6.94
N THR A 236 8.78 7.21 -6.61
CA THR A 236 7.95 8.01 -7.52
C THR A 236 8.58 9.34 -7.90
N LYS A 237 9.15 10.08 -6.93
CA LYS A 237 9.88 11.32 -7.15
C LYS A 237 11.16 11.08 -7.97
N PHE A 238 11.84 9.96 -7.74
CA PHE A 238 12.98 9.58 -8.55
C PHE A 238 12.58 9.27 -10.00
N THR A 239 11.51 8.49 -10.22
CA THR A 239 10.99 8.22 -11.57
C THR A 239 10.55 9.50 -12.27
N HIS A 240 9.89 10.43 -11.57
CA HIS A 240 9.56 11.74 -12.12
C HIS A 240 10.81 12.52 -12.51
N TYR A 241 11.86 12.52 -11.68
CA TYR A 241 13.14 13.14 -12.03
C TYR A 241 13.83 12.46 -13.23
N LEU A 242 13.72 11.14 -13.38
CA LEU A 242 14.22 10.46 -14.57
C LEU A 242 13.51 10.96 -15.83
N SER A 243 12.20 11.23 -15.78
CA SER A 243 11.47 11.77 -16.94
C SER A 243 11.93 13.17 -17.37
N THR A 244 12.53 13.95 -16.47
CA THR A 244 13.10 15.26 -16.77
C THR A 244 14.60 15.22 -17.08
N ASN A 245 15.26 14.07 -16.87
CA ASN A 245 16.68 13.86 -17.14
C ASN A 245 16.90 12.62 -18.04
N PRO A 246 16.83 12.77 -19.38
CA PRO A 246 16.94 11.67 -20.33
C PRO A 246 18.26 10.89 -20.25
N ALA A 247 19.37 11.56 -19.91
CA ALA A 247 20.68 10.92 -19.78
C ALA A 247 20.68 9.91 -18.61
N LEU A 248 20.18 10.33 -17.46
CA LEU A 248 20.06 9.44 -16.30
C LEU A 248 19.00 8.36 -16.52
N GLN A 249 17.93 8.67 -17.24
CA GLN A 249 16.90 7.70 -17.59
C GLN A 249 17.45 6.54 -18.43
N ARG A 250 18.28 6.83 -19.45
CA ARG A 250 18.91 5.79 -20.28
C ARG A 250 19.76 4.84 -19.44
N ILE A 251 20.61 5.39 -18.57
CA ILE A 251 21.47 4.63 -17.65
C ILE A 251 20.67 3.67 -16.76
N ILE A 252 19.53 4.11 -16.23
CA ILE A 252 18.69 3.28 -15.35
C ILE A 252 17.87 2.25 -16.15
N THR A 253 17.49 2.56 -17.39
CA THR A 253 16.55 1.73 -18.19
C THR A 253 17.26 0.66 -19.02
N GLU A 254 18.46 0.96 -19.56
CA GLU A 254 19.25 0.02 -20.38
C GLU A 254 19.54 -1.30 -19.64
N LYS A 255 19.67 -1.27 -18.31
CA LYS A 255 19.92 -2.49 -17.52
C LYS A 255 18.68 -3.34 -17.27
N ASN A 256 17.46 -2.78 -17.30
CA ASN A 256 16.24 -3.56 -17.08
C ASN A 256 15.95 -4.48 -18.28
N GLN A 257 16.32 -4.07 -19.50
CA GLN A 257 16.13 -4.89 -20.71
C GLN A 257 16.98 -6.16 -20.72
N TYR A 258 18.19 -6.13 -20.15
CA TYR A 258 19.06 -7.31 -20.04
C TYR A 258 18.65 -8.29 -18.92
N LYS A 259 17.84 -7.86 -17.95
CA LYS A 259 17.31 -8.77 -16.90
C LYS A 259 16.06 -9.52 -17.37
N ASP A 260 15.16 -8.87 -18.11
CA ASP A 260 13.95 -9.53 -18.62
C ASP A 260 14.24 -10.54 -19.75
N GLY A 261 15.35 -10.37 -20.50
CA GLY A 261 15.78 -11.34 -21.51
C GLY A 261 16.39 -12.64 -20.95
N ASN A 262 16.89 -12.64 -19.71
CA ASN A 262 17.58 -13.80 -19.12
C ASN A 262 16.64 -14.72 -18.31
N HIS A 263 15.43 -14.26 -17.96
CA HIS A 263 14.44 -15.12 -17.30
C HIS A 263 13.71 -16.07 -18.25
N ALA A 264 13.91 -15.96 -19.57
CA ALA A 264 13.30 -16.86 -20.56
C ALA A 264 14.09 -18.17 -20.80
N LEU A 265 15.26 -18.37 -20.18
CA LEU A 265 16.15 -19.51 -20.48
C LEU A 265 16.65 -20.35 -19.29
N GLU A 266 16.12 -20.18 -18.08
CA GLU A 266 16.38 -21.14 -17.00
C GLU A 266 15.28 -22.21 -16.95
N LYS A 267 15.51 -23.32 -17.66
CA LYS A 267 14.77 -24.57 -17.45
C LYS A 267 14.99 -25.08 -16.01
N PRO A 268 13.98 -25.65 -15.36
CA PRO A 268 14.10 -26.17 -14.00
C PRO A 268 15.07 -27.36 -13.97
N ARG A 269 16.13 -27.26 -13.17
CA ARG A 269 16.97 -28.41 -12.84
C ARG A 269 16.14 -29.40 -12.02
N ARG A 270 16.02 -30.62 -12.54
CA ARG A 270 15.52 -31.80 -11.84
C ARG A 270 16.41 -32.12 -10.64
#